data_AF-A0A1K1RQW3-F1
#
_entry.id   AF-A0A1K1RQW3-F1
#
_cell.length_a   1.000
_cell.length_b   1.000
_cell.length_c   1.000
_cell.angle_alpha   90.00
_cell.angle_beta   90.00
_cell.angle_gamma   90.00
#
_symmetry.space_group_name_H-M   'P 1'
#
loop_
_entity.id
_entity.type
_entity.pdbx_description
1 polymer ?
#
loop_
_entity_poly.entity_id
_entity_poly.type
_entity_poly.pdbx_seq_one_letter_code
_entity_poly.pdbx_strand_id
1 'polypeptide(L)'
;MDGTDQQARRSTQGVGRRRWTSALPPAAAWPILATVMAGVFFLTGRVYRLGYLGSFHLEPSLFPDDLSARVTYAVAAWIQALALFSRATSGFWIGHTVLGILAPTLGLLVIAVLLALLRSMGQLARHHGSRASAPAWLRRAGRPVGAWLSRALRWLFPTEDAWKPVDRARRVILAVLIAYVVILVMGLVIALSLKPFQLVGEQAAARDAREQFQDRAVVKLHEGETDRAYRLIECGPAYCALYAENHAVVVPLSELKRAESPPAKQ
;
A
#
# COMPACT_ATOMS: atom_id res chain seq x y z
N MET A 1 -40.57 -14.69 57.10
CA MET A 1 -40.88 -14.49 55.67
C MET A 1 -39.98 -13.38 55.16
N ASP A 2 -38.73 -13.66 54.77
CA ASP A 2 -37.84 -12.67 54.13
C ASP A 2 -36.53 -13.32 53.60
N GLY A 3 -36.66 -14.39 52.80
CA GLY A 3 -35.49 -15.21 52.40
C GLY A 3 -35.39 -15.58 50.92
N THR A 4 -36.43 -15.33 50.12
CA THR A 4 -36.53 -15.87 48.75
C THR A 4 -36.20 -14.88 47.63
N ASP A 5 -36.16 -13.57 47.91
CA ASP A 5 -35.96 -12.56 46.85
C ASP A 5 -34.49 -12.22 46.53
N GLN A 6 -33.55 -12.53 47.41
CA GLN A 6 -32.12 -12.28 47.12
C GLN A 6 -31.51 -13.32 46.15
N GLN A 7 -32.10 -14.50 46.03
CA GLN A 7 -31.55 -15.57 45.19
C GLN A 7 -31.92 -15.38 43.70
N ALA A 8 -33.01 -14.67 43.41
CA ALA A 8 -33.43 -14.35 42.03
C ALA A 8 -32.61 -13.21 41.38
N ARG A 9 -31.94 -12.35 42.17
CA ARG A 9 -31.13 -11.24 41.62
C ARG A 9 -29.68 -11.60 41.29
N ARG A 10 -29.17 -12.76 41.73
CA ARG A 10 -27.79 -13.18 41.43
C ARG A 10 -27.64 -14.01 40.16
N SER A 11 -28.72 -14.54 39.58
CA SER A 11 -28.64 -15.39 38.38
C SER A 11 -28.61 -14.60 37.05
N THR A 12 -28.93 -13.31 37.04
CA THR A 12 -28.95 -12.48 35.81
C THR A 12 -27.65 -11.71 35.55
N GLN A 13 -26.68 -11.74 36.48
CA GLN A 13 -25.39 -11.04 36.33
C GLN A 13 -24.25 -11.90 35.77
N GLY A 14 -24.54 -13.13 35.35
CA GLY A 14 -23.58 -14.07 34.76
C GLY A 14 -23.66 -14.23 33.23
N VAL A 15 -24.54 -13.49 32.55
CA VAL A 15 -24.71 -13.59 31.10
C VAL A 15 -23.95 -12.47 30.41
N GLY A 16 -22.87 -12.82 29.72
CA GLY A 16 -22.57 -12.12 28.47
C GLY A 16 -21.23 -11.40 28.35
N ARG A 17 -20.19 -11.69 29.13
CA ARG A 17 -18.82 -11.56 28.62
C ARG A 17 -18.51 -12.75 27.69
N ARG A 18 -19.34 -12.93 26.65
CA ARG A 18 -19.00 -13.79 25.52
C ARG A 18 -17.74 -13.20 24.92
N ARG A 19 -16.67 -13.99 24.92
CA ARG A 19 -15.43 -13.76 24.20
C ARG A 19 -15.74 -13.25 22.79
N TRP A 20 -15.65 -11.94 22.59
CA TRP A 20 -15.60 -11.29 21.27
C TRP A 20 -14.28 -11.57 20.53
N THR A 21 -13.46 -12.50 21.04
CA THR A 21 -12.33 -13.08 20.32
C THR A 21 -12.80 -14.28 19.49
N SER A 22 -13.96 -14.20 18.84
CA SER A 22 -14.27 -15.09 17.72
C SER A 22 -13.32 -14.72 16.60
N ALA A 23 -12.11 -15.27 16.66
CA ALA A 23 -11.24 -15.42 15.51
C ALA A 23 -12.13 -15.88 14.35
N LEU A 24 -12.10 -15.14 13.24
CA LEU A 24 -12.75 -15.57 12.00
C LEU A 24 -12.47 -17.06 11.83
N PRO A 25 -13.50 -17.91 11.64
CA PRO A 25 -13.26 -19.33 11.46
C PRO A 25 -12.24 -19.49 10.33
N PRO A 26 -11.20 -20.34 10.48
CA PRO A 26 -10.14 -20.47 9.48
C PRO A 26 -10.68 -20.71 8.07
N ALA A 27 -11.83 -21.40 7.97
CA ALA A 27 -12.57 -21.62 6.73
C ALA A 27 -13.05 -20.34 6.02
N ALA A 28 -13.32 -19.25 6.75
CA ALA A 28 -13.71 -17.95 6.18
C ALA A 28 -12.50 -17.08 5.79
N ALA A 29 -11.29 -17.36 6.30
CA ALA A 29 -10.10 -16.61 5.95
C ALA A 29 -9.68 -16.85 4.49
N TRP A 30 -9.85 -18.08 3.99
CA TRP A 30 -9.42 -18.46 2.63
C TRP A 30 -10.22 -17.75 1.52
N PRO A 31 -11.57 -17.70 1.52
CA PRO A 31 -12.32 -16.97 0.51
C PRO A 31 -12.03 -15.47 0.49
N ILE A 32 -11.85 -14.86 1.68
CA ILE A 32 -11.49 -13.44 1.79
C ILE A 32 -10.12 -13.21 1.16
N LEU A 33 -9.13 -14.02 1.51
CA LEU A 33 -7.79 -13.94 0.94
C LEU A 33 -7.82 -14.15 -0.58
N ALA A 34 -8.54 -15.16 -1.06
CA ALA A 34 -8.67 -15.44 -2.49
C ALA A 34 -9.32 -14.28 -3.24
N THR A 35 -10.35 -13.65 -2.67
CA THR A 35 -11.02 -12.49 -3.26
C THR A 35 -10.09 -11.29 -3.32
N VAL A 36 -9.34 -11.02 -2.25
CA VAL A 36 -8.34 -9.94 -2.22
C VAL A 36 -7.24 -10.21 -3.23
N MET A 37 -6.70 -11.43 -3.28
CA MET A 37 -5.66 -11.82 -4.22
C MET A 37 -6.12 -11.74 -5.67
N ALA A 38 -7.36 -12.16 -5.96
CA ALA A 38 -7.95 -12.00 -7.28
C ALA A 38 -8.05 -10.51 -7.66
N GLY A 39 -8.52 -9.66 -6.73
CA GLY A 39 -8.56 -8.21 -6.94
C GLY A 39 -7.19 -7.61 -7.25
N VAL A 40 -6.16 -7.97 -6.46
CA VAL A 40 -4.77 -7.55 -6.71
C VAL A 40 -4.30 -8.04 -8.07
N PHE A 41 -4.54 -9.31 -8.41
CA PHE A 41 -4.13 -9.91 -9.68
C PHE A 41 -4.72 -9.17 -10.89
N PHE A 42 -6.01 -8.82 -10.84
CA PHE A 42 -6.66 -8.04 -11.90
C PHE A 42 -6.13 -6.61 -11.97
N LEU A 43 -5.90 -5.96 -10.82
CA LEU A 43 -5.35 -4.60 -10.77
C LEU A 43 -3.92 -4.55 -11.34
N THR A 44 -3.06 -5.51 -11.00
CA THR A 44 -1.68 -5.55 -11.52
C THR A 44 -1.64 -5.80 -13.01
N GLY A 45 -2.49 -6.70 -13.54
CA GLY A 45 -2.63 -6.92 -14.97
C GLY A 45 -3.09 -5.67 -15.73
N ARG A 46 -4.07 -4.93 -15.17
CA ARG A 46 -4.53 -3.66 -15.76
C ARG A 46 -3.44 -2.60 -15.76
N VAL A 47 -2.71 -2.42 -14.66
CA VAL A 47 -1.61 -1.44 -14.57
C VAL A 47 -0.48 -1.79 -15.54
N TYR A 48 -0.14 -3.07 -15.67
CA TYR A 48 0.82 -3.54 -16.66
C TYR A 48 0.39 -3.16 -18.09
N ARG A 49 -0.88 -3.43 -18.45
CA ARG A 49 -1.41 -3.08 -19.77
C ARG A 49 -1.40 -1.58 -20.02
N LEU A 50 -1.78 -0.77 -19.02
CA LEU A 50 -1.72 0.69 -19.13
C LEU A 50 -0.29 1.19 -19.36
N GLY A 51 0.69 0.65 -18.66
CA GLY A 51 2.11 0.97 -18.90
C GLY A 51 2.56 0.54 -20.30
N TYR A 52 2.12 -0.62 -20.77
CA TYR A 52 2.43 -1.13 -22.11
C TYR A 52 1.87 -0.22 -23.22
N LEU A 53 0.57 0.10 -23.18
CA LEU A 53 -0.08 0.99 -24.16
C LEU A 53 0.44 2.44 -24.06
N GLY A 54 0.72 2.91 -22.84
CA GLY A 54 1.27 4.24 -22.60
C GLY A 54 2.63 4.47 -23.28
N SER A 55 3.46 3.43 -23.41
CA SER A 55 4.74 3.49 -24.14
C SER A 55 4.56 3.86 -25.61
N PHE A 56 3.42 3.52 -26.20
CA PHE A 56 3.06 3.83 -27.59
C PHE A 56 2.15 5.05 -27.73
N HIS A 57 1.89 5.77 -26.63
CA HIS A 57 0.92 6.87 -26.58
C HIS A 57 -0.49 6.46 -27.07
N LEU A 58 -0.84 5.19 -26.89
CA LEU A 58 -2.15 4.66 -27.26
C LEU A 58 -3.16 4.94 -26.14
N GLU A 59 -4.29 5.53 -26.50
CA GLU A 59 -5.36 5.83 -25.55
C GLU A 59 -6.05 4.52 -25.10
N PRO A 60 -5.99 4.13 -23.81
CA PRO A 60 -6.52 2.83 -23.35
C PRO A 60 -8.04 2.69 -23.52
N SER A 61 -8.77 3.81 -23.62
CA SER A 61 -10.22 3.79 -23.80
C SER A 61 -10.67 3.25 -25.17
N LEU A 62 -9.79 3.27 -26.18
CA LEU A 62 -10.06 2.71 -27.51
C LEU A 62 -10.00 1.17 -27.53
N PHE A 63 -9.39 0.57 -26.51
CA PHE A 63 -9.18 -0.87 -26.39
C PHE A 63 -9.80 -1.37 -25.09
N PRO A 64 -11.13 -1.56 -25.01
CA PRO A 64 -11.77 -2.13 -23.83
C PRO A 64 -11.23 -3.54 -23.55
N ASP A 65 -10.96 -3.81 -22.27
CA ASP A 65 -10.45 -5.10 -21.82
C ASP A 65 -11.56 -6.15 -21.72
N ASP A 66 -11.46 -7.20 -22.53
CA ASP A 66 -12.20 -8.45 -22.33
C ASP A 66 -11.67 -9.21 -21.12
N LEU A 67 -12.55 -9.95 -20.43
CA LEU A 67 -12.18 -10.66 -19.20
C LEU A 67 -11.07 -11.69 -19.42
N SER A 68 -11.04 -12.33 -20.59
CA SER A 68 -9.97 -13.24 -21.02
C SER A 68 -8.63 -12.52 -21.18
N ALA A 69 -8.61 -11.36 -21.84
CA ALA A 69 -7.41 -10.54 -22.03
C ALA A 69 -6.86 -10.03 -20.69
N ARG A 70 -7.73 -9.67 -19.73
CA ARG A 70 -7.28 -9.29 -18.38
C ARG A 70 -6.51 -10.39 -17.67
N VAL A 71 -6.96 -11.64 -17.82
CA VAL A 71 -6.29 -12.80 -17.22
C VAL A 71 -4.92 -13.01 -17.88
N THR A 72 -4.84 -12.96 -19.22
CA THR A 72 -3.56 -13.14 -19.92
C THR A 72 -2.56 -12.02 -19.57
N TYR A 73 -3.01 -10.77 -19.52
CA TYR A 73 -2.17 -9.65 -19.10
C TYR A 73 -1.72 -9.75 -17.65
N ALA A 74 -2.58 -10.18 -16.73
CA ALA A 74 -2.20 -10.41 -15.35
C ALA A 74 -1.15 -11.53 -15.22
N VAL A 75 -1.33 -12.65 -15.92
CA VAL A 75 -0.32 -13.72 -15.95
C VAL A 75 1.01 -13.21 -16.51
N ALA A 76 0.99 -12.51 -17.65
CA ALA A 76 2.19 -11.94 -18.27
C ALA A 76 2.89 -10.94 -17.33
N ALA A 77 2.11 -10.06 -16.68
CA ALA A 77 2.60 -9.09 -15.72
C ALA A 77 3.34 -9.76 -14.57
N TRP A 78 2.78 -10.82 -13.99
CA TRP A 78 3.41 -11.58 -12.91
C TRP A 78 4.65 -12.35 -13.36
N ILE A 79 4.62 -13.01 -14.53
CA ILE A 79 5.79 -13.71 -15.07
C ILE A 79 6.94 -12.74 -15.30
N GLN A 80 6.67 -11.60 -15.92
CA GLN A 80 7.71 -10.60 -16.19
C GLN A 80 8.17 -9.88 -14.92
N ALA A 81 7.28 -9.59 -13.98
CA ALA A 81 7.64 -9.05 -12.67
C ALA A 81 8.51 -10.03 -11.88
N LEU A 82 8.20 -11.33 -11.91
CA LEU A 82 9.02 -12.39 -11.30
C LEU A 82 10.37 -12.52 -12.01
N ALA A 83 10.43 -12.40 -13.33
CA ALA A 83 11.68 -12.42 -14.08
C ALA A 83 12.55 -11.19 -13.78
N LEU A 84 11.96 -10.01 -13.61
CA LEU A 84 12.67 -8.81 -13.20
C LEU A 84 13.09 -8.89 -11.74
N PHE A 85 12.22 -9.39 -10.86
CA PHE A 85 12.54 -9.63 -9.46
C PHE A 85 13.65 -10.68 -9.33
N SER A 86 13.65 -11.76 -10.11
CA SER A 86 14.69 -12.78 -10.07
C SER A 86 16.03 -12.27 -10.59
N ARG A 87 16.04 -11.40 -11.63
CA ARG A 87 17.24 -10.71 -12.10
C ARG A 87 17.75 -9.66 -11.12
N ALA A 88 16.84 -8.87 -10.55
CA ALA A 88 17.17 -7.86 -9.56
C ALA A 88 17.67 -8.51 -8.29
N THR A 89 17.01 -9.57 -7.82
CA THR A 89 17.46 -10.33 -6.66
C THR A 89 18.73 -11.10 -6.96
N SER A 90 18.92 -11.75 -8.11
CA SER A 90 20.19 -12.43 -8.41
C SER A 90 21.37 -11.45 -8.48
N GLY A 91 21.17 -10.27 -9.08
CA GLY A 91 22.15 -9.17 -9.05
C GLY A 91 22.34 -8.58 -7.65
N PHE A 92 21.27 -8.48 -6.87
CA PHE A 92 21.28 -8.02 -5.49
C PHE A 92 21.97 -9.03 -4.57
N TRP A 93 21.76 -10.34 -4.70
CA TRP A 93 22.46 -11.39 -3.93
C TRP A 93 23.96 -11.38 -4.21
N ILE A 94 24.38 -11.05 -5.44
CA ILE A 94 25.79 -10.85 -5.80
C ILE A 94 26.36 -9.58 -5.12
N GLY A 95 25.56 -8.51 -4.96
CA GLY A 95 25.98 -7.28 -4.24
C GLY A 95 25.75 -7.28 -2.71
N HIS A 96 24.81 -8.06 -2.21
CA HIS A 96 24.32 -8.09 -0.82
C HIS A 96 24.72 -9.35 -0.06
N THR A 97 25.43 -10.31 -0.66
CA THR A 97 26.23 -11.24 0.17
C THR A 97 27.29 -10.46 0.97
N VAL A 98 27.83 -9.38 0.40
CA VAL A 98 28.74 -8.45 1.11
C VAL A 98 27.96 -7.54 2.09
N LEU A 99 26.84 -6.95 1.66
CA LEU A 99 26.04 -6.06 2.52
C LEU A 99 25.25 -6.79 3.61
N GLY A 100 24.87 -8.06 3.38
CA GLY A 100 24.12 -8.90 4.32
C GLY A 100 24.96 -9.37 5.50
N ILE A 101 26.29 -9.38 5.38
CA ILE A 101 27.22 -9.56 6.51
C ILE A 101 27.41 -8.22 7.26
N LEU A 102 27.40 -7.08 6.55
CA LEU A 102 27.63 -5.75 7.13
C LEU A 102 26.39 -5.10 7.76
N ALA A 103 25.18 -5.41 7.28
CA ALA A 103 23.95 -4.77 7.75
C ALA A 103 23.54 -5.19 9.18
N PRO A 104 23.63 -6.46 9.60
CA PRO A 104 23.35 -6.85 10.98
C PRO A 104 24.36 -6.23 11.97
N THR A 105 25.62 -6.13 11.55
CA THR A 105 26.70 -5.56 12.38
C THR A 105 26.55 -4.04 12.53
N LEU A 106 26.21 -3.31 11.45
CA LEU A 106 25.85 -1.88 11.52
C LEU A 106 24.56 -1.65 12.32
N GLY A 107 23.54 -2.51 12.18
CA GLY A 107 22.29 -2.42 12.93
C GLY A 107 22.51 -2.57 14.44
N LEU A 108 23.31 -3.55 14.85
CA LEU A 108 23.70 -3.73 16.25
C LEU A 108 24.50 -2.53 16.78
N LEU A 109 25.38 -1.95 15.97
CA LEU A 109 26.16 -0.76 16.34
C LEU A 109 25.27 0.47 16.57
N VAL A 110 24.28 0.71 15.70
CA VAL A 110 23.31 1.80 15.87
C VAL A 110 22.46 1.61 17.13
N ILE A 111 21.99 0.39 17.40
CA ILE A 111 21.23 0.07 18.62
C ILE A 111 22.10 0.31 19.86
N ALA A 112 23.36 -0.12 19.85
CA ALA A 112 24.29 0.09 20.96
C ALA A 112 24.53 1.60 21.23
N VAL A 113 24.71 2.41 20.18
CA VAL A 113 24.87 3.86 20.30
C VAL A 113 23.60 4.52 20.84
N LEU A 114 22.42 4.15 20.36
CA LEU A 114 21.14 4.67 20.86
C LEU A 114 20.92 4.34 22.34
N LEU A 115 21.23 3.12 22.77
CA LEU A 115 21.13 2.71 24.17
C LEU A 115 22.13 3.48 25.05
N ALA A 116 23.35 3.73 24.56
CA ALA A 116 24.35 4.53 25.26
C ALA A 116 23.88 5.99 25.42
N LEU A 117 23.30 6.59 24.37
CA LEU A 117 22.75 7.95 24.40
C LEU A 117 21.56 8.05 25.36
N LEU A 118 20.61 7.12 25.30
CA LEU A 118 19.46 7.07 26.22
C LEU A 118 19.89 6.93 27.68
N ARG A 119 20.91 6.10 27.94
CA ARG A 119 21.49 5.95 29.29
C ARG A 119 22.14 7.25 29.77
N SER A 120 22.87 7.95 28.90
CA SER A 120 23.52 9.23 29.24
C SER A 120 22.49 10.33 29.55
N MET A 121 21.40 10.44 28.77
CA MET A 121 20.31 11.38 29.03
C MET A 121 19.58 11.09 30.34
N GLY A 122 19.33 9.80 30.63
CA GLY A 122 18.70 9.37 31.88
C GLY A 122 19.55 9.68 33.12
N GLN A 123 20.89 9.61 33.01
CA GLN A 123 21.80 10.01 34.09
C GLN A 123 21.83 11.53 34.28
N LEU A 124 21.82 12.31 33.19
CA LEU A 124 21.77 13.77 33.24
C LEU A 124 20.46 14.27 33.91
N ALA A 125 19.32 13.67 33.54
CA ALA A 125 18.02 14.02 34.11
C ALA A 125 17.93 13.70 35.62
N ARG A 126 18.55 12.61 36.09
CA ARG A 126 18.61 12.27 37.52
C ARG A 126 19.56 13.19 38.31
N HIS A 127 20.66 13.63 37.69
CA HIS A 127 21.56 14.59 38.32
C HIS A 127 20.98 16.02 38.41
N HIS A 128 20.10 16.42 37.50
CA HIS A 128 19.39 17.71 37.60
C HIS A 128 18.11 17.63 38.45
N GLY A 129 17.44 16.47 38.53
CA GLY A 129 16.22 16.29 39.33
C GLY A 129 16.41 16.18 40.84
N SER A 130 17.66 16.05 41.34
CA SER A 130 17.96 15.79 42.76
C SER A 130 18.49 16.99 43.55
N ARG A 131 18.53 18.20 42.98
CA ARG A 131 19.07 19.41 43.64
C ARG A 131 18.12 20.60 43.79
N ALA A 132 16.81 20.41 43.63
CA ALA A 132 15.82 21.41 44.04
C ALA A 132 15.02 20.93 45.26
N SER A 133 15.73 20.64 46.36
CA SER A 133 15.11 20.68 47.69
C SER A 133 14.69 22.13 47.94
N ALA A 134 13.42 22.43 47.70
CA ALA A 134 12.86 23.74 47.97
C ALA A 134 13.15 24.16 49.42
N PRO A 135 13.69 25.37 49.66
CA PRO A 135 14.07 25.84 51.00
C PRO A 135 12.92 25.71 52.00
N ALA A 136 13.18 25.19 53.20
CA ALA A 136 12.17 24.90 54.21
C ALA A 136 11.36 26.13 54.67
N TRP A 137 11.92 27.34 54.51
CA TRP A 137 11.24 28.61 54.83
C TRP A 137 10.19 29.01 53.78
N LEU A 138 10.39 28.65 52.51
CA LEU A 138 9.41 28.89 51.43
C LEU A 138 8.17 27.99 51.58
N ARG A 139 8.32 26.76 52.10
CA ARG A 139 7.19 25.87 52.45
C ARG A 139 6.35 26.40 53.60
N ARG A 140 6.90 27.24 54.48
CA ARG A 140 6.19 27.76 55.67
C ARG A 140 5.46 29.07 55.36
N ALA A 141 6.05 29.94 54.53
CA ALA A 141 5.44 31.20 54.07
C ALA A 141 4.42 31.03 52.92
N GLY A 142 4.58 30.00 52.07
CA GLY A 142 3.70 29.76 50.91
C GLY A 142 2.38 29.04 51.22
N ARG A 143 2.15 28.58 52.45
CA ARG A 143 0.92 27.84 52.83
C ARG A 143 -0.38 28.65 52.72
N PRO A 144 -0.49 29.89 53.21
CA PRO A 144 -1.74 30.66 53.09
C PRO A 144 -1.97 31.13 51.65
N VAL A 145 -0.91 31.58 50.96
CA VAL A 145 -0.98 32.02 49.56
C VAL A 145 -1.30 30.84 48.63
N GLY A 146 -0.70 29.67 48.85
CA GLY A 146 -1.02 28.46 48.09
C GLY A 146 -2.44 27.93 48.36
N ALA A 147 -2.95 28.07 49.58
CA ALA A 147 -4.34 27.70 49.89
C ALA A 147 -5.35 28.64 49.20
N TRP A 148 -5.06 29.94 49.14
CA TRP A 148 -5.90 30.92 48.43
C TRP A 148 -5.78 30.76 46.90
N LEU A 149 -4.56 30.63 46.37
CA LEU A 149 -4.29 30.40 44.95
C LEU A 149 -4.89 29.08 44.46
N SER A 150 -4.85 28.00 45.26
CA SER A 150 -5.49 26.73 44.89
C SER A 150 -7.02 26.75 44.98
N ARG A 151 -7.62 27.69 45.72
CA ARG A 151 -9.06 27.97 45.65
C ARG A 151 -9.40 28.78 44.42
N ALA A 152 -8.63 29.84 44.13
CA ALA A 152 -8.79 30.64 42.93
C ALA A 152 -8.61 29.81 41.65
N LEU A 153 -7.59 28.94 41.60
CA LEU A 153 -7.39 28.00 40.49
C LEU A 153 -8.50 26.94 40.42
N ARG A 154 -9.03 26.43 41.53
CA ARG A 154 -10.18 25.51 41.49
C ARG A 154 -11.48 26.18 41.02
N TRP A 155 -11.57 27.50 41.16
CA TRP A 155 -12.70 28.28 40.66
C TRP A 155 -12.52 28.64 39.18
N LEU A 156 -11.28 28.93 38.75
CA LEU A 156 -10.93 29.29 37.37
C LEU A 156 -10.81 28.05 36.45
N PHE A 157 -10.41 26.90 36.98
CA PHE A 157 -10.36 25.62 36.29
C PHE A 157 -11.50 24.74 36.83
N PRO A 158 -12.68 24.75 36.17
CA PRO A 158 -13.81 23.94 36.59
C PRO A 158 -13.40 22.46 36.69
N THR A 159 -13.98 21.79 37.69
CA THR A 159 -13.69 20.43 38.17
C THR A 159 -13.49 19.41 37.05
N GLU A 160 -12.81 18.30 37.35
CA GLU A 160 -12.46 17.21 36.42
C GLU A 160 -13.63 16.72 35.53
N ASP A 161 -14.88 16.93 35.96
CA ASP A 161 -16.09 16.64 35.18
C ASP A 161 -16.27 17.51 33.92
N ALA A 162 -15.81 18.77 33.93
CA ALA A 162 -15.87 19.66 32.78
C ALA A 162 -14.89 19.26 31.66
N TRP A 163 -13.83 18.52 32.01
CA TRP A 163 -12.81 18.04 31.06
C TRP A 163 -13.16 16.69 30.42
N LYS A 164 -14.08 15.92 31.01
CA LYS A 164 -14.58 14.65 30.43
C LYS A 164 -15.08 14.75 28.98
N PRO A 165 -15.87 15.77 28.57
CA PRO A 165 -16.26 15.91 27.16
C PRO A 165 -15.07 16.27 26.26
N VAL A 166 -14.12 17.07 26.75
CA VAL A 166 -12.90 17.44 26.01
C VAL A 166 -12.02 16.20 25.79
N ASP A 167 -11.85 15.35 26.79
CA ASP A 167 -11.09 14.10 26.68
C ASP A 167 -11.77 13.08 25.76
N ARG A 168 -13.11 13.04 25.73
CA ARG A 168 -13.85 12.22 24.76
C ARG A 168 -13.66 12.75 23.35
N ALA A 169 -13.80 14.06 23.14
CA ALA A 169 -13.57 14.71 21.84
C ALA A 169 -12.13 14.49 21.36
N ARG A 170 -11.13 14.68 22.23
CA ARG A 170 -9.71 14.42 21.92
C ARG A 170 -9.48 12.98 21.48
N ARG A 171 -10.07 12.00 22.17
CA ARG A 171 -9.95 10.58 21.79
C ARG A 171 -10.60 10.29 20.44
N VAL A 172 -11.76 10.87 20.15
CA VAL A 172 -12.42 10.73 18.86
C VAL A 172 -11.58 11.35 17.74
N ILE A 173 -11.09 12.58 17.93
CA ILE A 173 -10.22 13.26 16.96
C ILE A 173 -8.94 12.44 16.71
N LEU A 174 -8.31 11.95 17.78
CA LEU A 174 -7.11 11.12 17.66
C LEU A 174 -7.42 9.81 16.91
N ALA A 175 -8.54 9.16 17.20
CA ALA A 175 -8.95 7.94 16.51
C ALA A 175 -9.22 8.18 15.01
N VAL A 176 -9.89 9.29 14.66
CA VAL A 176 -10.12 9.68 13.26
C VAL A 176 -8.79 10.00 12.56
N LEU A 177 -7.87 10.71 13.22
CA LEU A 177 -6.56 11.02 12.66
C LEU A 177 -5.74 9.74 12.42
N ILE A 178 -5.74 8.81 13.37
CA ILE A 178 -5.08 7.50 13.21
C ILE A 178 -5.69 6.75 12.03
N ALA A 179 -7.03 6.69 11.92
CA ALA A 179 -7.70 6.03 10.81
C ALA A 179 -7.34 6.67 9.46
N TYR A 180 -7.29 8.01 9.39
CA TYR A 180 -6.86 8.75 8.20
C TYR A 180 -5.41 8.42 7.80
N VAL A 181 -4.47 8.42 8.76
CA VAL A 181 -3.08 8.04 8.52
C VAL A 181 -2.98 6.61 8.02
N VAL A 182 -3.75 5.67 8.59
CA VAL A 182 -3.80 4.27 8.13
C VAL A 182 -4.28 4.19 6.67
N ILE A 183 -5.33 4.92 6.29
CA ILE A 183 -5.83 4.95 4.90
C ILE A 183 -4.76 5.50 3.95
N LEU A 184 -4.07 6.58 4.34
CA LEU A 184 -2.98 7.16 3.53
C LEU A 184 -1.82 6.17 3.34
N VAL A 185 -1.36 5.53 4.42
CA VAL A 185 -0.29 4.54 4.36
C VAL A 185 -0.71 3.36 3.49
N MET A 186 -1.95 2.88 3.62
CA MET A 186 -2.49 1.80 2.78
C MET A 186 -2.52 2.20 1.30
N GLY A 187 -2.99 3.41 0.98
CA GLY A 187 -2.99 3.94 -0.39
C GLY A 187 -1.58 4.06 -0.97
N LEU A 188 -0.62 4.52 -0.17
CA LEU A 188 0.78 4.59 -0.56
C LEU A 188 1.37 3.20 -0.83
N VAL A 189 1.12 2.22 0.06
CA VAL A 189 1.57 0.84 -0.13
C VAL A 189 1.00 0.28 -1.43
N ILE A 190 -0.30 0.45 -1.70
CA ILE A 190 -0.92 0.01 -2.95
C ILE A 190 -0.24 0.69 -4.15
N ALA A 191 -0.06 2.02 -4.13
CA ALA A 191 0.58 2.74 -5.24
C ALA A 191 2.03 2.25 -5.49
N LEU A 192 2.80 2.05 -4.43
CA LEU A 192 4.16 1.51 -4.52
C LEU A 192 4.20 0.06 -5.00
N SER A 193 3.22 -0.76 -4.62
CA SER A 193 3.08 -2.14 -5.10
C SER A 193 2.66 -2.24 -6.57
N LEU A 194 1.95 -1.24 -7.11
CA LEU A 194 1.50 -1.22 -8.51
C LEU A 194 2.56 -0.67 -9.47
N LYS A 195 3.37 0.30 -9.04
CA LYS A 195 4.45 0.91 -9.84
C LYS A 195 5.38 -0.09 -10.55
N PRO A 196 5.88 -1.18 -9.93
CA PRO A 196 6.73 -2.12 -10.64
C PRO A 196 6.03 -2.74 -11.86
N PHE A 197 4.74 -3.06 -11.78
CA PHE A 197 4.00 -3.64 -12.91
C PHE A 197 3.84 -2.68 -14.07
N GLN A 198 3.69 -1.38 -13.80
CA GLN A 198 3.69 -0.35 -14.83
C GLN A 198 5.04 -0.32 -15.57
N LEU A 199 6.15 -0.26 -14.82
CA LEU A 199 7.50 -0.28 -15.37
C LEU A 199 7.78 -1.56 -16.18
N VAL A 200 7.28 -2.70 -15.71
CA VAL A 200 7.37 -3.98 -16.44
C VAL A 200 6.64 -3.87 -17.79
N GLY A 201 5.44 -3.27 -17.80
CA GLY A 201 4.67 -3.02 -19.02
C GLY A 201 5.41 -2.14 -20.02
N GLU A 202 5.95 -1.02 -19.55
CA GLU A 202 6.76 -0.09 -20.37
C GLU A 202 8.01 -0.79 -20.94
N GLN A 203 8.72 -1.58 -20.13
CA GLN A 203 9.90 -2.33 -20.58
C GLN A 203 9.56 -3.44 -21.57
N ALA A 204 8.41 -4.10 -21.39
CA ALA A 204 7.92 -5.11 -22.33
C ALA A 204 7.59 -4.45 -23.67
N ALA A 205 6.86 -3.33 -23.67
CA ALA A 205 6.58 -2.54 -24.87
C ALA A 205 7.87 -2.11 -25.58
N ALA A 206 8.85 -1.60 -24.84
CA ALA A 206 10.15 -1.21 -25.41
C ALA A 206 10.96 -2.40 -25.96
N ARG A 207 10.77 -3.61 -25.43
CA ARG A 207 11.38 -4.83 -25.99
C ARG A 207 10.70 -5.22 -27.30
N ASP A 208 9.37 -5.31 -27.29
CA ASP A 208 8.59 -5.69 -28.47
C ASP A 208 8.79 -4.68 -29.63
N ALA A 209 8.90 -3.39 -29.31
CA ALA A 209 9.22 -2.33 -30.26
C ALA A 209 10.60 -2.49 -30.90
N ARG A 210 11.62 -2.85 -30.10
CA ARG A 210 12.99 -3.14 -30.59
C ARG A 210 13.04 -4.38 -31.46
N GLU A 211 12.24 -5.38 -31.13
CA GLU A 211 12.08 -6.61 -31.91
C GLU A 211 11.10 -6.42 -33.10
N GLN A 212 10.62 -5.19 -33.34
CA GLN A 212 9.68 -4.84 -34.41
C GLN A 212 8.45 -5.76 -34.48
N PHE A 213 8.00 -6.28 -33.33
CA PHE A 213 6.87 -7.20 -33.24
C PHE A 213 6.96 -8.38 -34.23
N GLN A 214 8.15 -8.94 -34.43
CA GLN A 214 8.40 -10.02 -35.41
C GLN A 214 7.47 -11.23 -35.23
N ASP A 215 7.10 -11.54 -33.99
CA ASP A 215 6.22 -12.65 -33.62
C ASP A 215 4.70 -12.31 -33.74
N ARG A 216 4.33 -11.11 -34.19
CA ARG A 216 2.92 -10.69 -34.36
C ARG A 216 2.45 -10.79 -35.80
N ALA A 217 1.14 -10.93 -35.97
CA ALA A 217 0.49 -10.94 -37.27
C ALA A 217 0.79 -9.65 -38.06
N VAL A 218 0.99 -9.80 -39.37
CA VAL A 218 1.13 -8.70 -40.32
C VAL A 218 -0.23 -8.36 -40.88
N VAL A 219 -0.57 -7.09 -40.89
CA VAL A 219 -1.77 -6.56 -41.54
C VAL A 219 -1.35 -5.62 -42.65
N LYS A 220 -1.96 -5.75 -43.83
CA LYS A 220 -1.75 -4.80 -44.93
C LYS A 220 -2.84 -3.75 -44.90
N LEU A 221 -2.44 -2.49 -44.83
CA LEU A 221 -3.32 -1.33 -44.92
C LEU A 221 -3.08 -0.64 -46.25
N HIS A 222 -4.16 -0.21 -46.90
CA HIS A 222 -4.09 0.52 -48.15
C HIS A 222 -4.03 2.02 -47.83
N GLU A 223 -2.84 2.61 -47.87
CA GLU A 223 -2.63 4.05 -47.64
C GLU A 223 -2.33 4.73 -48.98
N GLY A 224 -3.29 5.49 -49.49
CA GLY A 224 -3.16 6.15 -50.80
C GLY A 224 -3.09 5.12 -51.92
N GLU A 225 -1.97 5.09 -52.66
CA GLU A 225 -1.75 4.15 -53.77
C GLU A 225 -0.89 2.93 -53.38
N THR A 226 -0.35 2.88 -52.15
CA THR A 226 0.58 1.83 -51.73
C THR A 226 0.05 1.01 -50.56
N ASP A 227 0.18 -0.31 -50.66
CA ASP A 227 -0.09 -1.22 -49.55
C ASP A 227 1.12 -1.22 -48.60
N ARG A 228 0.91 -0.78 -47.37
CA ARG A 228 1.91 -0.82 -46.30
C ARG A 228 1.62 -1.97 -45.33
N ALA A 229 2.68 -2.65 -44.91
CA ALA A 229 2.60 -3.76 -43.97
C ALA A 229 2.85 -3.25 -42.55
N TYR A 230 1.89 -3.49 -41.67
CA TYR A 230 1.96 -3.15 -40.26
C TYR A 230 1.91 -4.39 -39.39
N ARG A 231 2.48 -4.33 -38.18
CA ARG A 231 2.36 -5.40 -37.19
C ARG A 231 1.27 -5.10 -36.19
N LEU A 232 0.45 -6.10 -35.87
CA LEU A 232 -0.63 -5.93 -34.92
C LEU A 232 -0.10 -5.88 -33.48
N ILE A 233 -0.40 -4.81 -32.75
CA ILE A 233 -0.16 -4.70 -31.31
C ILE A 233 -1.33 -5.32 -30.55
N GLU A 234 -2.52 -4.71 -30.70
CA GLU A 234 -3.74 -5.09 -30.00
C GLU A 234 -4.97 -4.64 -30.81
N CYS A 235 -6.03 -5.44 -30.80
CA CYS A 235 -7.32 -5.08 -31.37
C CYS A 235 -8.39 -5.00 -30.28
N GLY A 236 -9.15 -3.90 -30.28
CA GLY A 236 -10.42 -3.79 -29.58
C GLY A 236 -11.59 -4.09 -30.52
N PRO A 237 -12.84 -3.81 -30.10
CA PRO A 237 -14.04 -4.09 -30.89
C PRO A 237 -14.21 -3.13 -32.08
N ALA A 238 -13.63 -1.93 -32.02
CA ALA A 238 -13.79 -0.89 -33.04
C ALA A 238 -12.47 -0.45 -33.68
N TYR A 239 -11.34 -0.58 -32.97
CA TYR A 239 -10.04 -0.08 -33.39
C TYR A 239 -8.96 -1.13 -33.17
N CYS A 240 -7.92 -1.11 -34.00
CA CYS A 240 -6.70 -1.86 -33.78
C CYS A 240 -5.49 -0.93 -33.75
N ALA A 241 -4.60 -1.18 -32.81
CA ALA A 241 -3.29 -0.57 -32.74
C ALA A 241 -2.33 -1.38 -33.61
N LEU A 242 -1.69 -0.70 -34.55
CA LEU A 242 -0.70 -1.26 -35.45
C LEU A 242 0.64 -0.55 -35.24
N TYR A 243 1.74 -1.25 -35.55
CA TYR A 243 3.10 -0.72 -35.45
C TYR A 243 3.85 -0.89 -36.76
N ALA A 244 4.46 0.19 -37.24
CA ALA A 244 5.44 0.17 -38.34
C ALA A 244 6.41 1.34 -38.17
N GLU A 245 7.61 1.24 -38.73
CA GLU A 245 8.57 2.36 -38.82
C GLU A 245 8.74 3.17 -37.51
N ASN A 246 8.84 2.47 -36.37
CA ASN A 246 9.02 3.05 -35.03
C ASN A 246 7.88 3.94 -34.52
N HIS A 247 6.67 3.83 -35.07
CA HIS A 247 5.50 4.52 -34.55
C HIS A 247 4.29 3.58 -34.48
N ALA A 248 3.38 3.89 -33.56
CA ALA A 248 2.10 3.19 -33.44
C ALA A 248 1.00 4.04 -34.09
N VAL A 249 0.12 3.38 -34.85
CA VAL A 249 -1.06 3.99 -35.46
C VAL A 249 -2.31 3.26 -35.00
N VAL A 250 -3.40 3.99 -34.83
CA VAL A 250 -4.71 3.41 -34.52
C VAL A 250 -5.59 3.52 -35.75
N VAL A 251 -6.11 2.38 -36.20
CA VAL A 251 -6.99 2.31 -37.36
C VAL A 251 -8.31 1.65 -36.98
N PRO A 252 -9.45 2.06 -37.58
CA PRO A 252 -10.71 1.39 -37.36
C PRO A 252 -10.65 -0.04 -37.93
N LEU A 253 -11.31 -0.97 -37.24
CA LEU A 253 -11.34 -2.39 -37.61
C LEU A 253 -11.88 -2.62 -39.03
N SER A 254 -12.76 -1.73 -39.52
CA SER A 254 -13.33 -1.77 -40.87
C SER A 254 -12.33 -1.56 -42.00
N GLU A 255 -11.17 -0.95 -41.73
CA GLU A 255 -10.13 -0.72 -42.75
C GLU A 255 -9.17 -1.91 -42.89
N LEU A 256 -9.21 -2.87 -41.96
CA LEU A 256 -8.35 -4.05 -41.97
C LEU A 256 -8.90 -5.11 -42.94
N LYS A 257 -8.31 -5.18 -44.14
CA LYS A 257 -8.75 -6.13 -45.17
C LYS A 257 -8.27 -7.56 -44.92
N ARG A 258 -7.04 -7.73 -44.42
CA ARG A 258 -6.41 -9.06 -44.24
C ARG A 258 -5.31 -9.03 -43.18
N ALA A 259 -5.33 -10.01 -42.28
CA ALA A 259 -4.27 -10.29 -41.31
C ALA A 259 -3.64 -11.66 -41.63
N GLU A 260 -2.31 -11.73 -41.64
CA GLU A 260 -1.55 -12.95 -41.89
C GLU A 260 -0.65 -13.23 -40.68
N SER A 261 -0.70 -14.46 -40.15
CA SER A 261 0.23 -14.89 -39.10
C SER A 261 1.63 -15.09 -39.70
N PRO A 262 2.70 -14.81 -38.94
CA PRO A 262 4.04 -15.22 -39.36
C PRO A 262 4.11 -16.75 -39.58
N PRO A 263 5.00 -17.24 -40.45
CA PRO A 263 5.19 -18.67 -40.66
C PRO A 263 5.57 -19.34 -39.33
N ALA A 264 5.09 -20.57 -39.11
CA ALA A 264 5.45 -21.34 -37.92
C ALA A 264 6.97 -21.52 -37.85
N LYS A 265 7.57 -21.26 -36.69
CA LYS A 265 8.99 -21.55 -36.43
C LYS A 265 9.17 -23.06 -36.56
N GLN A 266 9.89 -23.50 -37.60
CA GLN A 266 10.28 -24.90 -37.82
C GLN A 266 11.40 -25.31 -36.86
#